data_AF-A0A2P1QYM0-F1
#
_entry.id   AF-A0A2P1QYM0-F1
#
_cell.length_a   1.000
_cell.length_b   1.000
_cell.length_c   1.000
_cell.angle_alpha   90.00
_cell.angle_beta   90.00
_cell.angle_gamma   90.00
#
_symmetry.space_group_name_H-M   'P 1'
#
loop_
_entity.id
_entity.type
_entity.pdbx_description
1 polymer ?
#
loop_
_entity_poly.entity_id
_entity_poly.type
_entity_poly.pdbx_seq_one_letter_code
_entity_poly.pdbx_strand_id
1 'polypeptide(L)'
;MFKFSFSFTSTIEETRDILIKPIVFFKNLSKTPEESLISLYFRFLVYMGFLYTVSVINMTLLTPSGSSLTFLFFEMPAGHLLASLIVFPILGFLYMFFSWICGGNTGWRQNFRASTAVFSVFWVILFLQNFGGLIHIYLGIWIGIASTVYVPFLFFLVLTSYLKAPVKRTAIVLSVFTIILSYLQYSKMDSYMKDHKAVENTGSWKTVTKEKEMQKDRETTEIIRKAMEKARAEEQR
;
A
#
# COMPACT_ATOMS: atom_id res chain seq x y z
N MET A 1 -38.17 -11.25 10.54
CA MET A 1 -37.31 -12.24 9.86
C MET A 1 -36.21 -11.48 9.11
N PHE A 2 -35.01 -11.39 9.67
CA PHE A 2 -33.90 -10.67 9.03
C PHE A 2 -33.43 -11.46 7.81
N LYS A 3 -33.75 -11.00 6.59
CA LYS A 3 -33.09 -11.50 5.37
C LYS A 3 -31.67 -10.95 5.35
N PHE A 4 -30.78 -11.66 6.03
CA PHE A 4 -29.35 -11.47 5.90
C PHE A 4 -28.92 -12.11 4.58
N SER A 5 -28.46 -11.31 3.62
CA SER A 5 -27.87 -11.81 2.37
C SER A 5 -26.57 -11.08 2.14
N PHE A 6 -25.54 -11.53 2.85
CA PHE A 6 -24.15 -11.23 2.51
C PHE A 6 -23.65 -12.27 1.51
N SER A 7 -22.99 -11.83 0.44
CA SER A 7 -22.32 -12.72 -0.51
C SER A 7 -20.87 -12.28 -0.69
N PHE A 8 -19.96 -13.25 -0.54
CA PHE A 8 -18.53 -13.01 -0.77
C PHE A 8 -18.24 -12.73 -2.24
N THR A 9 -18.87 -13.47 -3.15
CA THR A 9 -18.73 -13.27 -4.60
C THR A 9 -19.17 -11.88 -5.01
N SER A 10 -20.30 -11.39 -4.49
CA SER A 10 -20.76 -10.03 -4.79
C SER A 10 -19.79 -8.98 -4.28
N THR A 11 -19.13 -9.22 -3.15
CA THR A 11 -18.12 -8.30 -2.58
C THR A 11 -16.89 -8.15 -3.48
N ILE A 12 -16.46 -9.24 -4.12
CA ILE A 12 -15.38 -9.21 -5.12
C ILE A 12 -15.85 -8.53 -6.42
N GLU A 13 -17.05 -8.86 -6.90
CA GLU A 13 -17.63 -8.25 -8.10
C GLU A 13 -17.79 -6.73 -7.94
N GLU A 14 -18.22 -6.27 -6.77
CA GLU A 14 -18.29 -4.84 -6.46
C GLU A 14 -16.91 -4.17 -6.57
N THR A 15 -15.88 -4.79 -6.01
CA THR A 15 -14.50 -4.25 -6.11
C THR A 15 -14.08 -4.10 -7.57
N ARG A 16 -14.35 -5.13 -8.39
CA ARG A 16 -14.07 -5.12 -9.82
C ARG A 16 -14.85 -4.02 -10.55
N ASP A 17 -16.13 -3.88 -10.25
CA ASP A 17 -16.98 -2.87 -10.89
C ASP A 17 -16.57 -1.44 -10.51
N ILE A 18 -16.12 -1.23 -9.27
CA ILE A 18 -15.57 0.06 -8.84
C ILE A 18 -14.23 0.34 -9.52
N LEU A 19 -13.40 -0.68 -9.77
CA LEU A 19 -12.13 -0.51 -10.49
C LEU A 19 -12.31 -0.23 -11.99
N ILE A 20 -13.25 -0.90 -12.65
CA ILE A 20 -13.39 -0.85 -14.11
C ILE A 20 -14.44 0.20 -14.54
N LYS A 21 -15.54 0.33 -13.79
CA LYS A 21 -16.71 1.16 -14.15
C LYS A 21 -17.22 1.99 -12.95
N PRO A 22 -16.36 2.80 -12.29
CA PRO A 22 -16.72 3.51 -11.07
C PRO A 22 -17.93 4.45 -11.22
N ILE A 23 -18.04 5.15 -12.36
CA ILE A 23 -19.13 6.10 -12.62
C ILE A 23 -20.49 5.39 -12.62
N VAL A 24 -20.57 4.26 -13.34
CA VAL A 24 -21.80 3.46 -13.44
C VAL A 24 -22.14 2.86 -12.09
N PHE A 25 -21.14 2.34 -11.39
CA PHE A 25 -21.30 1.76 -10.06
C PHE A 25 -21.93 2.76 -9.08
N PHE A 26 -21.34 3.94 -8.87
CA PHE A 26 -21.85 4.89 -7.86
C PHE A 26 -23.21 5.50 -8.23
N LYS A 27 -23.51 5.64 -9.51
CA LYS A 27 -24.84 6.04 -9.99
C LYS A 27 -25.91 4.98 -9.75
N ASN A 28 -25.54 3.71 -9.77
CA ASN A 28 -26.45 2.60 -9.43
C ASN A 28 -26.56 2.43 -7.92
N LEU A 29 -25.48 2.63 -7.17
CA LEU A 29 -25.46 2.56 -5.71
C LEU A 29 -26.50 3.51 -5.08
N SER A 30 -26.73 4.69 -5.68
CA SER A 30 -27.73 5.66 -5.20
C SER A 30 -29.18 5.18 -5.38
N LYS A 31 -29.40 4.17 -6.22
CA LYS A 31 -30.73 3.59 -6.51
C LYS A 31 -30.96 2.30 -5.72
N THR A 32 -29.90 1.67 -5.21
CA THR A 32 -29.97 0.41 -4.47
C THR A 32 -30.54 0.66 -3.05
N PRO A 33 -31.46 -0.19 -2.56
CA PRO A 33 -31.98 -0.07 -1.19
C PRO A 33 -30.88 -0.07 -0.14
N GLU A 34 -31.17 0.49 1.04
CA GLU A 34 -30.21 0.53 2.15
C GLU A 34 -29.88 -0.88 2.64
N GLU A 35 -28.59 -1.23 2.62
CA GLU A 35 -28.08 -2.49 3.16
C GLU A 35 -28.05 -2.48 4.69
N SER A 36 -28.31 -3.64 5.31
CA SER A 36 -28.22 -3.79 6.76
C SER A 36 -26.80 -3.48 7.27
N LEU A 37 -26.70 -2.88 8.47
CA LEU A 37 -25.41 -2.55 9.07
C LEU A 37 -24.51 -3.77 9.25
N ILE A 38 -25.12 -4.91 9.59
CA ILE A 38 -24.42 -6.18 9.76
C ILE A 38 -23.80 -6.62 8.42
N SER A 39 -24.53 -6.50 7.30
CA SER A 39 -23.99 -6.82 5.97
C SER A 39 -22.82 -5.92 5.60
N LEU A 40 -22.92 -4.62 5.87
CA LEU A 40 -21.83 -3.67 5.62
C LEU A 40 -20.60 -3.96 6.50
N TYR A 41 -20.80 -4.40 7.74
CA TYR A 41 -19.71 -4.83 8.63
C TYR A 41 -18.99 -6.06 8.10
N PHE A 42 -19.71 -7.12 7.71
CA PHE A 42 -19.08 -8.30 7.12
C PHE A 42 -18.34 -7.99 5.81
N ARG A 43 -18.91 -7.11 4.98
CA ARG A 43 -18.23 -6.62 3.76
C ARG A 43 -16.93 -5.90 4.10
N PHE A 44 -16.95 -5.00 5.08
CA PHE A 44 -15.75 -4.31 5.55
C PHE A 44 -14.70 -5.30 6.10
N LEU A 45 -15.13 -6.30 6.88
CA LEU A 45 -14.23 -7.34 7.38
C LEU A 45 -13.57 -8.15 6.26
N VAL A 46 -14.30 -8.45 5.18
CA VAL A 46 -13.72 -9.13 4.01
C VAL A 46 -12.64 -8.28 3.34
N TYR A 47 -12.89 -6.98 3.16
CA TYR A 47 -11.87 -6.08 2.60
C TYR A 47 -10.65 -5.94 3.53
N MET A 48 -10.85 -5.89 4.84
CA MET A 48 -9.76 -5.94 5.82
C MET A 48 -8.97 -7.25 5.73
N GLY A 49 -9.65 -8.39 5.55
CA GLY A 49 -9.01 -9.69 5.36
C GLY A 49 -8.14 -9.72 4.10
N PHE A 50 -8.60 -9.15 2.99
CA PHE A 50 -7.79 -9.02 1.78
C PHE A 50 -6.58 -8.12 1.99
N LEU A 51 -6.74 -6.96 2.63
CA LEU A 51 -5.62 -6.07 2.97
C LEU A 51 -4.57 -6.76 3.85
N TYR A 52 -5.03 -7.51 4.83
CA TYR A 52 -4.16 -8.32 5.69
C TYR A 52 -3.40 -9.37 4.85
N THR A 53 -4.10 -10.10 3.98
CA THR A 53 -3.49 -11.13 3.12
C THR A 53 -2.41 -10.53 2.21
N VAL A 54 -2.71 -9.38 1.58
CA VAL A 54 -1.75 -8.64 0.77
C VAL A 54 -0.55 -8.20 1.62
N SER A 55 -0.78 -7.73 2.85
CA SER A 55 0.30 -7.32 3.76
C SER A 55 1.20 -8.48 4.18
N VAL A 56 0.63 -9.65 4.46
CA VAL A 56 1.42 -10.87 4.76
C VAL A 56 2.24 -11.29 3.55
N ILE A 57 1.64 -11.34 2.35
CA ILE A 57 2.37 -11.64 1.10
C ILE A 57 3.51 -10.65 0.91
N ASN A 58 3.27 -9.37 1.14
CA ASN A 58 4.30 -8.34 1.05
C ASN A 58 5.47 -8.63 2.01
N MET A 59 5.19 -8.88 3.29
CA MET A 59 6.22 -9.10 4.31
C MET A 59 6.98 -10.42 4.18
N THR A 60 6.39 -11.42 3.53
CA THR A 60 6.96 -12.77 3.39
C THR A 60 7.66 -12.99 2.05
N LEU A 61 7.06 -12.54 0.96
CA LEU A 61 7.50 -12.85 -0.40
C LEU A 61 8.15 -11.65 -1.09
N LEU A 62 7.66 -10.44 -0.85
CA LEU A 62 8.03 -9.26 -1.64
C LEU A 62 9.07 -8.37 -0.94
N THR A 63 9.10 -8.38 0.39
CA THR A 63 10.09 -7.68 1.19
C THR A 63 10.31 -8.47 2.47
N PRO A 64 11.17 -9.51 2.44
CA PRO A 64 11.39 -10.39 3.58
C PRO A 64 11.96 -9.58 4.75
N SER A 65 11.07 -9.08 5.59
CA SER A 65 11.43 -8.65 6.94
C SER A 65 11.65 -9.92 7.74
N GLY A 66 12.67 -9.99 8.59
CA GLY A 66 12.96 -11.14 9.46
C GLY A 66 11.90 -11.42 10.54
N SER A 67 10.65 -11.02 10.28
CA SER A 67 9.47 -11.19 11.12
C SER A 67 9.18 -12.67 11.33
N SER A 68 8.98 -13.08 12.58
CA SER A 68 8.69 -14.48 12.90
C SER A 68 7.34 -14.91 12.29
N LEU A 69 7.25 -16.16 11.83
CA LEU A 69 6.00 -16.75 11.34
C LEU A 69 4.88 -16.68 12.40
N THR A 70 5.22 -16.84 13.68
CA THR A 70 4.28 -16.72 14.80
C THR A 70 3.68 -15.32 14.90
N PHE A 71 4.49 -14.28 14.73
CA PHE A 71 4.02 -12.89 14.73
C PHE A 71 3.08 -12.62 13.55
N LEU A 72 3.44 -13.09 12.36
CA LEU A 72 2.66 -12.90 11.14
C LEU A 72 1.31 -13.62 11.20
N PHE A 73 1.24 -14.85 11.70
CA PHE A 73 0.02 -15.68 11.61
C PHE A 73 -0.84 -15.74 12.88
N PHE A 74 -0.37 -15.23 14.03
CA PHE A 74 -1.15 -15.23 15.28
C PHE A 74 -1.35 -13.84 15.87
N GLU A 75 -0.29 -13.05 16.02
CA GLU A 75 -0.36 -11.75 16.71
C GLU A 75 -0.96 -10.66 15.80
N MET A 76 -0.55 -10.64 14.52
CA MET A 76 -1.07 -9.68 13.55
C MET A 76 -2.57 -9.83 13.25
N PRO A 77 -3.14 -11.02 13.00
CA PRO A 77 -4.58 -11.19 12.76
C PRO A 77 -5.44 -10.69 13.92
N ALA A 78 -5.04 -10.99 15.15
CA ALA A 78 -5.74 -10.53 16.35
C ALA A 78 -5.72 -9.00 16.43
N GLY A 79 -4.56 -8.38 16.17
CA GLY A 79 -4.43 -6.94 16.06
C GLY A 79 -5.31 -6.32 14.96
N HIS A 80 -5.40 -6.95 13.78
CA HIS A 80 -6.25 -6.48 12.68
C HIS A 80 -7.74 -6.57 13.01
N LEU A 81 -8.16 -7.64 13.69
CA LEU A 81 -9.54 -7.78 14.15
C LEU A 81 -9.89 -6.70 15.19
N LEU A 82 -9.03 -6.47 16.18
CA LEU A 82 -9.22 -5.42 17.18
C LEU A 82 -9.22 -4.02 16.54
N ALA A 83 -8.30 -3.77 15.61
CA ALA A 83 -8.25 -2.52 14.87
C ALA A 83 -9.51 -2.33 14.02
N SER A 84 -10.07 -3.39 13.44
CA SER A 84 -11.28 -3.30 12.62
C SER A 84 -12.48 -2.77 13.41
N LEU A 85 -12.60 -3.09 14.71
CA LEU A 85 -13.67 -2.57 15.58
C LEU A 85 -13.58 -1.06 15.77
N ILE A 86 -12.37 -0.50 15.76
CA ILE A 86 -12.10 0.92 15.92
C ILE A 86 -12.18 1.64 14.57
N VAL A 87 -11.60 1.06 13.52
CA VAL A 87 -11.55 1.65 12.17
C VAL A 87 -12.94 1.68 11.53
N PHE A 88 -13.77 0.66 11.77
CA PHE A 88 -15.12 0.55 11.25
C PHE A 88 -15.97 1.82 11.48
N PRO A 89 -16.17 2.30 12.73
CA PRO A 89 -16.93 3.52 12.96
C PRO A 89 -16.23 4.77 12.43
N ILE A 90 -14.90 4.85 12.57
CA ILE A 90 -14.09 6.02 12.17
C ILE A 90 -14.21 6.26 10.67
N LEU A 91 -14.20 5.21 9.85
CA LEU A 91 -14.26 5.32 8.41
C LEU A 91 -15.56 6.01 7.95
N GLY A 92 -16.69 5.68 8.58
CA GLY A 92 -17.98 6.33 8.32
C GLY A 92 -17.99 7.80 8.76
N PHE A 93 -17.41 8.11 9.91
CA PHE A 93 -17.29 9.49 10.40
C PHE A 93 -16.38 10.36 9.52
N LEU A 94 -15.29 9.80 9.01
CA LEU A 94 -14.40 10.49 8.07
C LEU A 94 -15.15 10.92 6.81
N TYR A 95 -15.93 10.01 6.21
CA TYR A 95 -16.73 10.33 5.04
C TYR A 95 -17.86 11.30 5.34
N MET A 96 -18.47 11.19 6.52
CA MET A 96 -19.46 12.15 6.98
C MET A 96 -18.89 13.56 7.11
N PHE A 97 -17.65 13.70 7.59
CA PHE A 97 -16.93 14.98 7.64
C PHE A 97 -16.70 15.56 6.24
N PHE A 98 -16.20 14.76 5.29
CA PHE A 98 -16.04 15.20 3.90
C PHE A 98 -17.37 15.57 3.25
N SER A 99 -18.41 14.76 3.48
CA SER A 99 -19.76 15.03 2.99
C SER A 99 -20.31 16.34 3.55
N TRP A 100 -20.16 16.57 4.85
CA TRP A 100 -20.54 17.82 5.50
C TRP A 100 -19.80 19.03 4.91
N ILE A 101 -18.47 18.95 4.75
CA ILE A 101 -17.67 20.01 4.13
C ILE A 101 -18.07 20.23 2.67
N CYS A 102 -18.48 19.19 1.95
CA CYS A 102 -18.90 19.31 0.55
C CYS A 102 -20.39 19.71 0.41
N GLY A 103 -21.18 19.70 1.49
CA GLY A 103 -22.62 19.98 1.47
C GLY A 103 -23.49 18.80 0.99
N GLY A 104 -23.02 17.57 1.16
CA GLY A 104 -23.77 16.34 0.89
C GLY A 104 -24.53 15.80 2.11
N ASN A 105 -25.02 14.57 1.99
CA ASN A 105 -25.74 13.89 3.06
C ASN A 105 -24.79 13.48 4.21
N THR A 106 -25.13 13.87 5.44
CA THR A 106 -24.35 13.58 6.66
C THR A 106 -24.88 12.37 7.45
N GLY A 107 -25.75 11.54 6.88
CA GLY A 107 -26.21 10.30 7.51
C GLY A 107 -25.07 9.29 7.63
N TRP A 108 -24.70 8.90 8.87
CA TRP A 108 -23.55 8.03 9.13
C TRP A 108 -23.60 6.71 8.34
N ARG A 109 -24.75 6.03 8.30
CA ARG A 109 -24.91 4.74 7.59
C ARG A 109 -24.62 4.85 6.09
N GLN A 110 -25.06 5.94 5.46
CA GLN A 110 -24.84 6.17 4.03
C GLN A 110 -23.38 6.52 3.76
N ASN A 111 -22.79 7.38 4.60
CA ASN A 111 -21.37 7.69 4.54
C ASN A 111 -20.50 6.44 4.77
N PHE A 112 -20.91 5.55 5.66
CA PHE A 112 -20.24 4.30 5.92
C PHE A 112 -20.34 3.30 4.75
N ARG A 113 -21.51 3.21 4.10
CA ARG A 113 -21.66 2.42 2.86
C ARG A 113 -20.77 2.94 1.73
N ALA A 114 -20.79 4.26 1.55
CA ALA A 114 -19.93 4.97 0.62
C ALA A 114 -18.44 4.69 0.89
N SER A 115 -18.02 4.80 2.14
CA SER A 115 -16.63 4.60 2.53
C SER A 115 -16.18 3.17 2.33
N THR A 116 -17.04 2.20 2.66
CA THR A 116 -16.76 0.77 2.46
C THR A 116 -16.62 0.43 0.98
N ALA A 117 -17.42 1.05 0.11
CA ALA A 117 -17.28 0.88 -1.34
C ALA A 117 -15.93 1.39 -1.85
N VAL A 118 -15.50 2.60 -1.47
CA VAL A 118 -14.17 3.10 -1.89
C VAL A 118 -13.04 2.30 -1.23
N PHE A 119 -13.21 1.86 0.01
CA PHE A 119 -12.23 1.05 0.72
C PHE A 119 -11.95 -0.28 0.00
N SER A 120 -12.94 -0.82 -0.72
CA SER A 120 -12.82 -2.08 -1.46
C SER A 120 -11.64 -2.11 -2.44
N VAL A 121 -11.23 -0.98 -3.02
CA VAL A 121 -10.17 -0.98 -4.05
C VAL A 121 -8.76 -0.94 -3.47
N PHE A 122 -8.61 -0.65 -2.17
CA PHE A 122 -7.30 -0.43 -1.56
C PHE A 122 -6.42 -1.69 -1.59
N TRP A 123 -6.99 -2.88 -1.38
CA TRP A 123 -6.20 -4.11 -1.39
C TRP A 123 -5.64 -4.41 -2.78
N VAL A 124 -6.42 -4.16 -3.84
CA VAL A 124 -5.97 -4.35 -5.23
C VAL A 124 -4.87 -3.35 -5.57
N ILE A 125 -5.08 -2.07 -5.21
CA ILE A 125 -4.09 -1.01 -5.43
C ILE A 125 -2.77 -1.35 -4.74
N LEU A 126 -2.81 -1.72 -3.46
CA LEU A 126 -1.63 -2.09 -2.70
C LEU A 126 -0.94 -3.31 -3.31
N PHE A 127 -1.69 -4.34 -3.66
CA PHE A 127 -1.14 -5.54 -4.29
C PHE A 127 -0.40 -5.19 -5.60
N LEU A 128 -1.03 -4.43 -6.48
CA LEU A 128 -0.44 -4.00 -7.76
C LEU A 128 0.79 -3.12 -7.55
N GLN A 129 0.74 -2.18 -6.60
CA GLN A 129 1.87 -1.30 -6.31
C GLN A 129 3.09 -2.09 -5.84
N ASN A 130 2.90 -3.03 -4.91
CA ASN A 130 3.98 -3.85 -4.37
C ASN A 130 4.53 -4.80 -5.44
N PHE A 131 3.65 -5.48 -6.17
CA PHE A 131 4.05 -6.37 -7.26
C PHE A 131 4.79 -5.63 -8.38
N GLY A 132 4.29 -4.46 -8.78
CA GLY A 132 4.96 -3.62 -9.76
C GLY A 132 6.34 -3.17 -9.29
N GLY A 133 6.48 -2.82 -8.00
CA GLY A 133 7.75 -2.45 -7.40
C GLY A 133 8.81 -3.56 -7.45
N LEU A 134 8.40 -4.83 -7.38
CA LEU A 134 9.32 -5.97 -7.53
C LEU A 134 9.85 -6.13 -8.93
N ILE A 135 8.97 -6.01 -9.93
CA ILE A 135 9.38 -6.11 -11.33
C ILE A 135 10.31 -4.93 -11.64
N HIS A 136 9.91 -3.73 -11.21
CA HIS A 136 10.69 -2.53 -11.40
C HIS A 136 10.27 -1.45 -10.40
N ILE A 137 11.22 -0.90 -9.65
CA ILE A 137 10.98 0.15 -8.64
C ILE A 137 10.13 1.31 -9.19
N TYR A 138 10.40 1.76 -10.41
CA TYR A 138 9.65 2.84 -11.04
C TYR A 138 8.22 2.43 -11.41
N LEU A 139 7.97 1.16 -11.74
CA LEU A 139 6.62 0.67 -12.04
C LEU A 139 5.74 0.73 -10.77
N GLY A 140 6.27 0.28 -9.63
CA GLY A 140 5.59 0.43 -8.34
C GLY A 140 5.32 1.90 -7.98
N ILE A 141 6.31 2.78 -8.19
CA ILE A 141 6.17 4.24 -8.03
C ILE A 141 5.04 4.78 -8.91
N TRP A 142 5.01 4.46 -10.21
CA TRP A 142 3.98 4.92 -11.13
C TRP A 142 2.57 4.46 -10.72
N ILE A 143 2.42 3.20 -10.29
CA ILE A 143 1.16 2.67 -9.79
C ILE A 143 0.72 3.44 -8.53
N GLY A 144 1.66 3.76 -7.63
CA GLY A 144 1.39 4.58 -6.45
C GLY A 144 0.91 5.99 -6.80
N ILE A 145 1.52 6.63 -7.79
CA ILE A 145 1.10 7.97 -8.28
C ILE A 145 -0.30 7.89 -8.88
N ALA A 146 -0.54 6.92 -9.78
CA ALA A 146 -1.85 6.74 -10.40
C ALA A 146 -2.95 6.54 -9.35
N SER A 147 -2.66 5.76 -8.30
CA SER A 147 -3.58 5.51 -7.20
C SER A 147 -3.87 6.76 -6.35
N THR A 148 -2.88 7.64 -6.19
CA THR A 148 -3.02 8.91 -5.48
C THR A 148 -3.99 9.87 -6.17
N VAL A 149 -4.16 9.74 -7.49
CA VAL A 149 -5.17 10.48 -8.26
C VAL A 149 -6.50 9.73 -8.32
N TYR A 150 -6.45 8.40 -8.45
CA TYR A 150 -7.64 7.57 -8.60
C TYR A 150 -8.52 7.54 -7.35
N VAL A 151 -7.94 7.43 -6.15
CA VAL A 151 -8.72 7.38 -4.91
C VAL A 151 -9.53 8.67 -4.68
N PRO A 152 -8.95 9.89 -4.80
CA PRO A 152 -9.73 11.13 -4.77
C PRO A 152 -10.80 11.21 -5.86
N PHE A 153 -10.55 10.66 -7.05
CA PHE A 153 -11.57 10.57 -8.09
C PHE A 153 -12.76 9.68 -7.67
N LEU A 154 -12.52 8.55 -7.01
CA LEU A 154 -13.60 7.73 -6.44
C LEU A 154 -14.37 8.50 -5.35
N PHE A 155 -13.67 9.23 -4.48
CA PHE A 155 -14.31 10.12 -3.50
C PHE A 155 -15.22 11.14 -4.17
N PHE A 156 -14.77 11.76 -5.27
CA PHE A 156 -15.57 12.72 -6.02
C PHE A 156 -16.86 12.11 -6.54
N LEU A 157 -16.78 10.93 -7.15
CA LEU A 157 -17.95 10.24 -7.67
C LEU A 157 -18.93 9.84 -6.57
N VAL A 158 -18.43 9.33 -5.44
CA VAL A 158 -19.26 9.01 -4.27
C VAL A 158 -19.96 10.23 -3.71
N LEU A 159 -19.21 11.31 -3.48
CA LEU A 159 -19.76 12.53 -2.88
C LEU A 159 -20.84 13.15 -3.78
N THR A 160 -20.60 13.22 -5.09
CA THR A 160 -21.53 13.85 -6.04
C THR A 160 -22.70 12.94 -6.45
N SER A 161 -22.45 11.66 -6.73
CA SER A 161 -23.46 10.75 -7.28
C SER A 161 -24.28 10.06 -6.20
N TYR A 162 -23.64 9.68 -5.08
CA TYR A 162 -24.30 8.92 -4.01
C TYR A 162 -24.74 9.84 -2.85
N LEU A 163 -23.82 10.65 -2.32
CA LEU A 163 -24.10 11.53 -1.18
C LEU A 163 -24.72 12.88 -1.60
N LYS A 164 -24.96 13.08 -2.90
CA LYS A 164 -25.65 14.24 -3.49
C LYS A 164 -25.01 15.60 -3.15
N ALA A 165 -23.71 15.63 -2.93
CA ALA A 165 -22.97 16.86 -2.70
C ALA A 165 -22.87 17.69 -4.00
N PRO A 166 -22.93 19.04 -3.92
CA PRO A 166 -22.80 19.92 -5.08
C PRO A 166 -21.43 19.81 -5.76
N VAL A 167 -21.45 19.53 -7.07
CA VAL A 167 -20.27 19.24 -7.90
C VAL A 167 -19.16 20.28 -7.77
N LYS A 168 -19.51 21.57 -7.86
CA LYS A 168 -18.52 22.68 -7.81
C LYS A 168 -17.75 22.69 -6.50
N ARG A 169 -18.46 22.55 -5.36
CA ARG A 169 -17.86 22.58 -4.03
C ARG A 169 -17.00 21.34 -3.79
N THR A 170 -17.52 20.17 -4.15
CA THR A 170 -16.79 18.89 -4.04
C THR A 170 -15.50 18.90 -4.86
N ALA A 171 -15.52 19.43 -6.07
CA ALA A 171 -14.33 19.53 -6.92
C ALA A 171 -13.24 20.39 -6.29
N ILE A 172 -13.59 21.54 -5.70
CA ILE A 172 -12.63 22.43 -5.03
C ILE A 172 -12.01 21.72 -3.82
N VAL A 173 -12.83 21.16 -2.94
CA VAL A 173 -12.36 20.50 -1.70
C VAL A 173 -11.47 19.30 -2.04
N LEU A 174 -11.87 18.46 -2.98
CA LEU A 174 -11.07 17.30 -3.38
C LEU A 174 -9.84 17.67 -4.19
N SER A 175 -9.84 18.77 -4.95
CA SER A 175 -8.64 19.26 -5.62
C SER A 175 -7.56 19.64 -4.59
N VAL A 176 -7.93 20.41 -3.56
CA VAL A 176 -7.02 20.74 -2.45
C VAL A 176 -6.54 19.47 -1.74
N PHE A 177 -7.45 18.55 -1.44
CA PHE A 177 -7.09 17.27 -0.81
C PHE A 177 -6.12 16.44 -1.67
N THR A 178 -6.34 16.40 -2.99
CA THR A 178 -5.47 15.68 -3.94
C THR A 178 -4.09 16.29 -4.01
N ILE A 179 -3.97 17.62 -3.98
CA ILE A 179 -2.68 18.31 -3.93
C ILE A 179 -1.90 17.92 -2.67
N ILE A 180 -2.56 17.91 -1.51
CA ILE A 180 -1.95 17.50 -0.24
C ILE A 180 -1.48 16.04 -0.30
N LEU A 181 -2.33 15.13 -0.80
CA LEU A 181 -1.95 13.73 -0.96
C LEU A 181 -0.77 13.54 -1.93
N SER A 182 -0.77 14.28 -3.04
CA SER A 182 0.31 14.25 -4.03
C SER A 182 1.62 14.76 -3.43
N TYR A 183 1.58 15.80 -2.60
CA TYR A 183 2.74 16.30 -1.87
C TYR A 183 3.28 15.25 -0.88
N LEU A 184 2.41 14.61 -0.10
CA LEU A 184 2.82 13.54 0.81
C LEU A 184 3.44 12.35 0.06
N GLN A 185 2.85 11.95 -1.07
CA GLN A 185 3.38 10.88 -1.91
C GLN A 185 4.76 11.25 -2.48
N TYR A 186 4.92 12.47 -2.97
CA TYR A 186 6.19 12.99 -3.46
C TYR A 186 7.27 13.00 -2.38
N SER A 187 6.94 13.45 -1.16
CA SER A 187 7.90 13.48 -0.04
C SER A 187 8.43 12.09 0.32
N LYS A 188 7.56 11.06 0.28
CA LYS A 188 7.96 9.67 0.51
C LYS A 188 8.84 9.14 -0.62
N MET A 189 8.50 9.46 -1.87
CA MET A 189 9.30 9.05 -3.03
C MET A 189 10.69 9.67 -3.00
N ASP A 190 10.81 10.96 -2.70
CA ASP A 190 12.10 11.65 -2.59
C ASP A 190 12.99 11.02 -1.51
N SER A 191 12.42 10.72 -0.34
CA SER A 191 13.13 9.99 0.73
C SER A 191 13.60 8.61 0.24
N TYR A 192 12.72 7.84 -0.39
CA TYR A 192 13.04 6.50 -0.86
C TYR A 192 14.14 6.49 -1.94
N MET A 193 14.11 7.47 -2.86
CA MET A 193 15.16 7.64 -3.88
C MET A 193 16.51 8.04 -3.27
N LYS A 194 16.51 8.87 -2.22
CA LYS A 194 17.73 9.24 -1.48
C LYS A 194 18.33 8.03 -0.76
N ASP A 195 17.51 7.24 -0.09
CA ASP A 195 17.95 6.02 0.60
C ASP A 195 18.50 4.99 -0.38
N HIS A 196 17.83 4.79 -1.52
CA HIS A 196 18.32 3.88 -2.57
C HIS A 196 19.69 4.32 -3.12
N LYS A 197 19.86 5.62 -3.42
CA LYS A 197 21.15 6.16 -3.87
C LYS A 197 22.24 6.02 -2.81
N ALA A 198 21.90 6.17 -1.53
CA ALA A 198 22.86 5.98 -0.44
C ALA A 198 23.31 4.52 -0.34
N VAL A 199 22.39 3.55 -0.47
CA VAL A 199 22.71 2.12 -0.46
C VAL A 199 23.54 1.71 -1.67
N GLU A 200 23.20 2.18 -2.86
CA GLU A 200 23.95 1.93 -4.10
C GLU A 200 25.38 2.46 -4.01
N ASN A 201 25.55 3.69 -3.49
CA ASN A 201 26.86 4.28 -3.23
C ASN A 201 27.65 3.46 -2.19
N THR A 202 27.02 3.01 -1.10
CA THR A 202 27.70 2.22 -0.06
C THR A 202 28.10 0.83 -0.57
N GLY A 203 27.30 0.23 -1.45
CA GLY A 203 27.63 -1.02 -2.15
C GLY A 203 28.87 -0.90 -3.02
N SER A 204 29.00 0.20 -3.76
CA SER A 204 30.19 0.49 -4.59
C SER A 204 31.46 0.69 -3.75
N TRP A 205 31.35 1.31 -2.56
CA TRP A 205 32.48 1.45 -1.64
C TRP A 205 32.91 0.11 -1.06
N LYS A 206 31.97 -0.80 -0.76
CA LYS A 206 32.27 -2.15 -0.27
C LYS A 206 32.99 -3.00 -1.31
N THR A 207 32.62 -2.92 -2.59
CA THR A 207 33.30 -3.66 -3.66
C THR A 207 34.70 -3.13 -3.89
N VAL A 208 34.90 -1.81 -3.92
CA VAL A 208 36.22 -1.17 -4.07
C VAL A 208 37.14 -1.48 -2.89
N THR A 209 36.62 -1.55 -1.66
CA THR A 209 37.42 -1.86 -0.47
C THR A 209 37.86 -3.33 -0.47
N LYS A 210 36.97 -4.25 -0.85
CA LYS A 210 37.25 -5.68 -0.93
C LYS A 210 38.28 -6.00 -2.03
N GLU A 211 38.25 -5.27 -3.14
CA GLU A 211 39.23 -5.40 -4.22
C GLU A 211 40.63 -4.93 -3.79
N LYS A 212 40.72 -3.83 -3.03
CA LYS A 212 41.99 -3.36 -2.43
C LYS A 212 42.57 -4.32 -1.40
N GLU A 213 41.73 -4.94 -0.57
CA GLU A 213 42.18 -5.96 0.39
C GLU A 213 42.70 -7.22 -0.33
N MET A 214 42.00 -7.71 -1.36
CA MET A 214 42.47 -8.85 -2.15
C MET A 214 43.80 -8.56 -2.86
N GLN A 215 44.01 -7.33 -3.33
CA GLN A 215 45.27 -6.95 -3.97
C GLN A 215 46.43 -6.89 -2.97
N LYS A 216 46.18 -6.34 -1.78
CA LYS A 216 47.16 -6.31 -0.68
C LYS A 216 47.55 -7.72 -0.19
N ASP A 217 46.59 -8.65 -0.14
CA ASP A 217 46.86 -10.04 0.23
C ASP A 217 47.68 -10.77 -0.84
N ARG A 218 47.43 -10.51 -2.13
CA ARG A 218 48.24 -11.04 -3.24
C ARG A 218 49.68 -10.53 -3.15
N GLU A 219 49.87 -9.22 -2.98
CA GLU A 219 51.20 -8.62 -2.83
C GLU A 219 51.95 -9.18 -1.60
N THR A 220 51.25 -9.35 -0.48
CA THR A 220 51.84 -9.91 0.75
C THR A 220 52.26 -11.37 0.57
N THR A 221 51.41 -12.18 -0.07
CA THR A 221 51.71 -13.59 -0.39
C THR A 221 52.92 -13.70 -1.32
N GLU A 222 53.04 -12.79 -2.27
CA GLU A 222 54.12 -12.77 -3.24
C GLU A 222 55.46 -12.33 -2.63
N ILE A 223 55.42 -11.39 -1.67
CA ILE A 223 56.57 -11.00 -0.86
C ILE A 223 57.04 -12.17 0.02
N ILE A 224 56.12 -12.88 0.68
CA ILE A 224 56.43 -14.06 1.50
C ILE A 224 57.04 -15.17 0.65
N ARG A 225 56.50 -15.43 -0.54
CA ARG A 225 57.04 -16.42 -1.48
C ARG A 225 58.47 -16.07 -1.87
N LYS A 226 58.73 -14.82 -2.26
CA LYS A 226 60.08 -14.36 -2.62
C LYS A 226 61.06 -14.44 -1.45
N ALA A 227 60.62 -14.12 -0.23
CA ALA A 227 61.45 -14.25 0.97
C ALA A 227 61.79 -15.72 1.28
N MET A 228 60.84 -16.64 1.10
CA MET A 228 61.04 -18.08 1.31
C MET A 228 61.95 -18.71 0.26
N GLU A 229 61.84 -18.29 -1.01
CA GLU A 229 62.76 -18.70 -2.08
C GLU A 229 64.19 -18.21 -1.81
N LYS A 230 64.34 -16.98 -1.31
CA LYS A 230 65.64 -16.43 -0.96
C LYS A 230 66.27 -17.15 0.24
N ALA A 231 65.48 -17.47 1.27
CA ALA A 231 65.95 -18.23 2.42
C ALA A 231 66.41 -19.66 2.04
N ARG A 232 65.66 -20.36 1.17
CA ARG A 232 66.07 -21.69 0.67
C ARG A 232 67.34 -21.64 -0.19
N ALA A 233 67.55 -20.57 -0.95
CA ALA A 233 68.75 -20.39 -1.76
C ALA A 233 70.00 -20.09 -0.90
N GLU A 234 69.84 -19.48 0.26
CA GLU A 234 70.91 -19.25 1.23
C GLU A 234 71.24 -20.50 2.06
N GLU A 235 70.27 -21.40 2.30
CA GLU A 235 70.47 -22.68 3.01
C GLU A 235 71.21 -23.75 2.19
N GLN A 236 71.32 -23.58 0.86
CA GLN A 236 72.02 -24.49 -0.05
C GLN A 236 73.46 -24.04 -0.41
N ARG A 237 73.99 -23.03 0.29
CA ARG A 237 75.35 -22.51 0.15
C ARG A 237 76.20 -22.85 1.37
#